data_AF-A0A1Q7LSH8-F1
#
_entry.id   AF-A0A1Q7LSH8-F1
#
_cell.length_a   1.000
_cell.length_b   1.000
_cell.length_c   1.000
_cell.angle_alpha   90.00
_cell.angle_beta   90.00
_cell.angle_gamma   90.00
#
_symmetry.space_group_name_H-M   'P 1'
#
loop_
_entity.id
_entity.type
_entity.pdbx_description
1 polymer ?
#
loop_
_entity_poly.entity_id
_entity_poly.type
_entity_poly.pdbx_seq_one_letter_code
_entity_poly.pdbx_strand_id
1 'polypeptide(L)'
;LRARPGGVLQRVGQTEASIDLARLAGLYPAGVICEILNADGSMARRPDLERFAKEHGLTFITVAQLVAYRLKHERLVHRVAEARLPTPFGEFRIIGYRNDVDEAEHIALVYGEVAGKQHVLVRMHSKCLTGDVFGSARCDCGWQLQSAMRMIASEGAGVVVYLDQEGRGIGLLNKLKAYELQDAGHDTVEANEKLGFKPDLRNYGIGAQILLDLGLSSIRVLTNNPMKLVGLEGYGLEIVERLPIVPASSDENRAYLDVKRDKLGHFLTH
;
A
#
# COMPACT_ATOMS: atom_id res chain seq x y z
N LEU A 1 19.79 17.56 -6.78
CA LEU A 1 18.69 16.64 -6.38
C LEU A 1 18.85 16.32 -4.90
N ARG A 2 17.77 16.20 -4.12
CA ARG A 2 17.82 15.80 -2.70
C ARG A 2 16.89 14.60 -2.49
N ALA A 3 17.46 13.45 -2.10
CA ALA A 3 16.69 12.24 -1.84
C ALA A 3 15.84 12.40 -0.56
N ARG A 4 14.72 11.67 -0.51
CA ARG A 4 13.90 11.55 0.69
C ARG A 4 14.60 10.63 1.72
N PRO A 5 14.43 10.86 3.05
CA PRO A 5 15.09 10.07 4.08
C PRO A 5 14.86 8.56 3.95
N GLY A 6 13.63 8.12 3.66
CA GLY A 6 13.30 6.70 3.48
C GLY A 6 13.78 6.08 2.16
N GLY A 7 14.44 6.86 1.29
CA GLY A 7 14.93 6.37 0.00
C GLY A 7 13.80 5.88 -0.91
N VAL A 8 14.05 4.79 -1.65
CA VAL A 8 13.10 4.25 -2.64
C VAL A 8 11.80 3.75 -2.01
N LEU A 9 11.83 3.50 -0.70
CA LEU A 9 10.70 3.07 0.10
C LEU A 9 9.73 4.21 0.42
N GLN A 10 10.20 5.45 0.36
CA GLN A 10 9.36 6.63 0.53
C GLN A 10 8.99 7.27 -0.82
N ARG A 11 9.91 7.22 -1.79
CA ARG A 11 9.69 7.73 -3.15
C ARG A 11 10.41 6.85 -4.16
N VAL A 12 9.63 6.21 -5.03
CA VAL A 12 10.17 5.40 -6.14
C VAL A 12 10.72 6.34 -7.22
N GLY A 13 11.99 6.68 -7.11
CA GLY A 13 12.68 7.59 -8.01
C GLY A 13 14.16 7.23 -8.18
N GLN A 14 14.75 7.66 -9.30
CA GLN A 14 16.18 7.44 -9.59
C GLN A 14 17.09 8.19 -8.62
N THR A 15 16.64 9.35 -8.11
CA THR A 15 17.35 10.09 -7.06
C THR A 15 17.47 9.28 -5.78
N GLU A 16 16.40 8.64 -5.34
CA GLU A 16 16.41 7.80 -4.15
C GLU A 16 17.20 6.51 -4.39
N ALA A 17 17.05 5.91 -5.57
CA ALA A 17 17.73 4.68 -5.94
C ALA A 17 19.26 4.83 -5.91
N SER A 18 19.80 5.95 -6.39
CA SER A 18 21.25 6.16 -6.39
C SER A 18 21.83 6.26 -4.98
N ILE A 19 21.12 6.92 -4.07
CA ILE A 19 21.54 7.04 -2.66
C ILE A 19 21.42 5.70 -1.93
N ASP A 20 20.34 4.96 -2.17
CA ASP A 20 20.14 3.65 -1.54
C ASP A 20 21.15 2.61 -2.02
N LEU A 21 21.51 2.60 -3.31
CA LEU A 21 22.57 1.73 -3.82
C LEU A 21 23.93 2.03 -3.16
N ALA A 22 24.29 3.32 -3.02
CA ALA A 22 25.51 3.71 -2.34
C ALA A 22 25.51 3.24 -0.87
N ARG A 23 24.38 3.39 -0.18
CA ARG A 23 24.21 2.93 1.20
C ARG A 23 24.34 1.40 1.32
N LEU A 24 23.68 0.65 0.44
CA LEU A 24 23.74 -0.81 0.42
C LEU A 24 25.14 -1.34 0.11
N ALA A 25 25.95 -0.58 -0.63
CA ALA A 25 27.36 -0.87 -0.88
C ALA A 25 28.28 -0.50 0.31
N GLY A 26 27.73 0.02 1.41
CA GLY A 26 28.52 0.48 2.57
C GLY A 26 29.29 1.79 2.33
N LEU A 27 28.90 2.56 1.31
CA LEU A 27 29.56 3.81 0.93
C LEU A 27 28.82 5.03 1.49
N TYR A 28 29.44 6.21 1.36
CA TYR A 28 28.79 7.47 1.69
C TYR A 28 27.53 7.64 0.81
N PRO A 29 26.37 8.05 1.37
CA PRO A 29 25.10 8.11 0.67
C PRO A 29 25.04 9.28 -0.33
N ALA A 30 25.81 9.19 -1.40
CA ALA A 30 25.88 10.12 -2.52
C ALA A 30 26.04 9.34 -3.83
N GLY A 31 25.37 9.79 -4.90
CA GLY A 31 25.43 9.15 -6.20
C GLY A 31 25.37 10.16 -7.35
N VAL A 32 26.01 9.82 -8.46
CA VAL A 32 25.96 10.57 -9.72
C VAL A 32 25.03 9.81 -10.67
N ILE A 33 24.07 10.52 -11.26
CA ILE A 33 23.14 9.94 -12.22
C ILE A 33 23.07 10.81 -13.48
N CYS A 34 22.92 10.15 -14.62
CA CYS A 34 22.68 10.76 -15.92
C CYS A 34 21.76 9.84 -16.71
N GLU A 35 20.82 10.41 -17.46
CA GLU A 35 19.93 9.63 -18.33
C GLU A 35 20.65 9.24 -19.61
N ILE A 36 20.38 8.03 -20.11
CA ILE A 36 20.99 7.51 -21.34
C ILE A 36 20.10 7.88 -22.52
N LEU A 37 20.71 8.49 -23.53
CA LEU A 37 20.08 8.83 -24.80
C LEU A 37 20.52 7.85 -25.89
N ASN A 38 19.62 7.60 -26.85
CA ASN A 38 19.95 6.96 -28.10
C ASN A 38 20.81 7.90 -28.97
N ALA A 39 21.48 7.34 -29.98
CA ALA A 39 22.34 8.10 -30.89
C ALA A 39 21.59 9.20 -31.68
N ASP A 40 20.28 9.04 -31.87
CA ASP A 40 19.40 10.03 -32.51
C ASP A 40 18.93 11.14 -31.55
N GLY A 41 19.40 11.13 -30.29
CA GLY A 41 19.03 12.08 -29.24
C GLY A 41 17.71 11.74 -28.53
N SER A 42 17.00 10.70 -28.93
CA SER A 42 15.79 10.24 -28.22
C SER A 42 16.14 9.56 -26.90
N MET A 43 15.19 9.52 -25.95
CA MET A 43 15.39 8.83 -24.67
C MET A 43 15.44 7.31 -24.88
N ALA A 44 16.51 6.66 -24.41
CA ALA A 44 16.63 5.21 -24.47
C ALA A 44 15.50 4.53 -23.68
N ARG A 45 14.86 3.52 -24.29
CA ARG A 45 13.82 2.73 -23.63
C ARG A 45 14.39 1.40 -23.14
N ARG A 46 13.58 0.63 -22.42
CA ARG A 46 14.03 -0.62 -21.78
C ARG A 46 14.80 -1.57 -22.73
N PRO A 47 14.35 -1.84 -23.97
CA PRO A 47 15.11 -2.71 -24.87
C PRO A 47 16.47 -2.12 -25.28
N ASP A 48 16.57 -0.79 -25.39
CA ASP A 48 17.82 -0.09 -25.68
C ASP A 48 18.78 -0.18 -24.51
N LEU A 49 18.27 0.07 -23.29
CA LEU A 49 19.05 0.02 -22.06
C LEU A 49 19.55 -1.39 -21.73
N GLU A 50 18.76 -2.43 -21.99
CA GLU A 50 19.17 -3.84 -21.80
C GLU A 50 20.31 -4.21 -22.75
N ARG A 51 20.28 -3.74 -24.01
CA ARG A 51 21.39 -3.90 -24.97
C ARG A 51 22.63 -3.12 -24.55
N PHE A 52 22.45 -1.84 -24.21
CA PHE A 52 23.53 -0.96 -23.76
C PHE A 52 24.24 -1.54 -22.52
N ALA A 53 23.48 -2.02 -21.54
CA ALA A 53 24.03 -2.64 -20.34
C ALA A 53 24.87 -3.88 -20.68
N LYS A 54 24.40 -4.73 -21.61
CA LYS A 54 25.14 -5.92 -22.04
C LYS A 54 26.42 -5.55 -22.80
N GLU A 55 26.36 -4.57 -23.70
CA GLU A 55 27.50 -4.10 -24.48
C GLU A 55 28.63 -3.56 -23.60
N HIS A 56 28.28 -2.82 -22.55
CA HIS A 56 29.25 -2.19 -21.65
C HIS A 56 29.54 -2.99 -20.36
N GLY A 57 28.99 -4.21 -20.23
CA GLY A 57 29.20 -5.04 -19.03
C GLY A 57 28.63 -4.44 -17.74
N LEU A 58 27.54 -3.66 -17.84
CA LEU A 58 26.89 -3.00 -16.71
C LEU A 58 25.75 -3.84 -16.14
N THR A 59 25.53 -3.75 -14.83
CA THR A 59 24.36 -4.34 -14.18
C THR A 59 23.11 -3.52 -14.48
N PHE A 60 22.06 -4.17 -14.99
CA PHE A 60 20.76 -3.55 -15.21
C PHE A 60 19.76 -4.00 -14.14
N ILE A 61 19.23 -3.03 -13.39
CA ILE A 61 18.16 -3.25 -12.39
C ILE A 61 17.07 -2.21 -12.55
N THR A 62 15.89 -2.51 -12.00
CA THR A 62 14.78 -1.56 -11.86
C THR A 62 14.69 -1.03 -10.44
N VAL A 63 14.11 0.16 -10.26
CA VAL A 63 13.80 0.69 -8.92
C VAL A 63 12.85 -0.25 -8.16
N ALA A 64 11.93 -0.91 -8.87
CA ALA A 64 11.04 -1.91 -8.27
C ALA A 64 11.81 -3.10 -7.67
N GLN A 65 12.85 -3.59 -8.37
CA GLN A 65 13.72 -4.64 -7.83
C GLN A 65 14.51 -4.17 -6.61
N LEU A 66 14.99 -2.91 -6.60
CA LEU A 66 15.68 -2.34 -5.44
C LEU A 66 14.74 -2.19 -4.24
N VAL A 67 13.50 -1.73 -4.46
CA VAL A 67 12.44 -1.68 -3.44
C VAL A 67 12.19 -3.07 -2.86
N ALA A 68 12.00 -4.07 -3.72
CA ALA A 68 11.80 -5.46 -3.29
C ALA A 68 13.01 -6.00 -2.51
N TYR A 69 14.22 -5.71 -2.98
CA TYR A 69 15.46 -6.10 -2.29
C TYR A 69 15.54 -5.51 -0.89
N ARG A 70 15.39 -4.18 -0.74
CA ARG A 70 15.45 -3.51 0.57
C ARG A 70 14.39 -4.05 1.52
N LEU A 71 13.13 -4.16 1.07
CA LEU A 71 12.04 -4.66 1.90
C LEU A 71 12.18 -6.12 2.33
N LYS A 72 12.92 -6.94 1.56
CA LYS A 72 13.22 -8.34 1.91
C LYS A 72 14.39 -8.46 2.89
N HIS A 73 15.36 -7.56 2.85
CA HIS A 73 16.59 -7.66 3.64
C HIS A 73 16.66 -6.69 4.83
N GLU A 74 15.80 -5.67 4.86
CA GLU A 74 15.71 -4.69 5.93
C GLU A 74 14.39 -4.85 6.69
N ARG A 75 14.46 -4.85 8.02
CA ARG A 75 13.28 -4.75 8.88
C ARG A 75 13.02 -3.28 9.18
N LEU A 76 11.92 -2.77 8.65
CA LEU A 76 11.52 -1.37 8.71
C LEU A 76 10.39 -1.12 9.70
N VAL A 77 9.75 -2.18 10.19
CA VAL A 77 8.61 -2.09 11.12
C VAL A 77 8.99 -2.59 12.49
N HIS A 78 8.56 -1.85 13.50
CA HIS A 78 8.90 -2.09 14.91
C HIS A 78 7.62 -2.11 15.74
N ARG A 79 7.38 -3.19 16.49
CA ARG A 79 6.28 -3.27 17.46
C ARG A 79 6.55 -2.27 18.58
N VAL A 80 5.54 -1.46 18.91
CA VAL A 80 5.62 -0.42 19.94
C VAL A 80 4.77 -0.79 21.16
N ALA A 81 3.58 -1.35 20.92
CA ALA A 81 2.64 -1.71 21.97
C ALA A 81 1.75 -2.88 21.54
N GLU A 82 1.24 -3.62 22.52
CA GLU A 82 0.30 -4.71 22.33
C GLU A 82 -0.74 -4.68 23.46
N ALA A 83 -2.02 -4.88 23.11
CA ALA A 83 -3.11 -4.91 24.09
C ALA A 83 -4.26 -5.82 23.64
N ARG A 84 -5.12 -6.14 24.60
CA ARG A 84 -6.42 -6.77 24.36
C ARG A 84 -7.42 -5.71 23.88
N LEU A 85 -8.13 -6.00 22.79
CA LEU A 85 -9.18 -5.16 22.21
C LEU A 85 -10.49 -5.94 22.09
N PRO A 86 -11.35 -5.89 23.13
CA PRO A 86 -12.71 -6.43 23.02
C PRO A 86 -13.54 -5.57 22.06
N THR A 87 -14.22 -6.20 21.10
CA THR A 87 -15.08 -5.52 20.11
C THR A 87 -16.43 -6.23 20.00
N PRO A 88 -17.44 -5.61 19.37
CA PRO A 88 -18.70 -6.30 19.04
C PRO A 88 -18.53 -7.51 18.11
N PHE A 89 -17.38 -7.64 17.45
CA PHE A 89 -17.07 -8.75 16.54
C PHE A 89 -16.25 -9.86 17.23
N GLY A 90 -15.96 -9.72 18.52
CA GLY A 90 -15.13 -10.62 19.30
C GLY A 90 -13.86 -9.95 19.82
N GLU A 91 -13.01 -10.75 20.44
CA GLU A 91 -11.79 -10.29 21.09
C GLU A 91 -10.60 -10.34 20.13
N PHE A 92 -10.05 -9.17 19.83
CA PHE A 92 -8.83 -9.03 19.03
C PHE A 92 -7.66 -8.70 19.95
N ARG A 93 -6.47 -9.10 19.53
CA ARG A 93 -5.22 -8.48 19.96
C ARG A 93 -4.92 -7.31 19.04
N ILE A 94 -4.69 -6.12 19.62
CA ILE A 94 -4.26 -4.93 18.89
C ILE A 94 -2.75 -4.74 19.08
N ILE A 95 -2.01 -4.58 17.99
CA ILE A 95 -0.56 -4.35 18.01
C ILE A 95 -0.26 -3.05 17.26
N GLY A 96 0.41 -2.10 17.91
CA GLY A 96 0.86 -0.85 17.31
C GLY A 96 2.27 -0.96 16.74
N TYR A 97 2.47 -0.41 15.55
CA TYR A 97 3.74 -0.41 14.81
C TYR A 97 4.16 1.01 14.44
N ARG A 98 5.46 1.28 14.56
CA ARG A 98 6.15 2.40 13.90
C ARG A 98 7.04 1.88 12.79
N ASN A 99 7.49 2.78 11.92
CA ASN A 99 8.37 2.42 10.83
C ASN A 99 9.51 3.42 10.59
N ASP A 100 10.53 3.00 9.85
CA ASP A 100 11.73 3.80 9.57
C ASP A 100 11.59 4.69 8.31
N VAL A 101 10.44 4.63 7.62
CA VAL A 101 10.19 5.32 6.33
C VAL A 101 9.47 6.65 6.53
N ASP A 102 8.50 6.69 7.46
CA ASP A 102 7.71 7.86 7.79
C ASP A 102 7.24 7.84 9.26
N GLU A 103 6.51 8.87 9.67
CA GLU A 103 6.01 9.03 11.04
C GLU A 103 4.64 8.36 11.26
N ALA A 104 4.13 7.61 10.28
CA ALA A 104 2.82 7.01 10.39
C ALA A 104 2.81 5.85 11.39
N GLU A 105 1.79 5.83 12.24
CA GLU A 105 1.56 4.75 13.20
C GLU A 105 0.55 3.76 12.60
N HIS A 106 0.91 2.49 12.57
CA HIS A 106 0.08 1.45 11.98
C HIS A 106 -0.39 0.48 13.04
N ILE A 107 -1.48 -0.22 12.75
CA ILE A 107 -2.07 -1.14 13.71
C ILE A 107 -2.36 -2.47 13.01
N ALA A 108 -2.10 -3.57 13.70
CA ALA A 108 -2.64 -4.88 13.35
C ALA A 108 -3.69 -5.31 14.38
N LEU A 109 -4.88 -5.70 13.91
CA LEU A 109 -5.90 -6.38 14.70
C LEU A 109 -5.80 -7.87 14.39
N VAL A 110 -5.39 -8.66 15.37
CA VAL A 110 -5.18 -10.10 15.23
C VAL A 110 -6.28 -10.84 15.99
N TYR A 111 -6.98 -11.74 15.31
CA TYR A 111 -7.94 -12.64 15.93
C TYR A 111 -7.34 -14.04 16.00
N GLY A 112 -7.42 -14.68 17.16
CA GLY A 112 -6.85 -16.02 17.39
C GLY A 112 -5.32 -16.10 17.17
N GLU A 113 -4.81 -17.32 17.14
CA GLU A 113 -3.40 -17.59 16.81
C GLU A 113 -3.20 -17.64 15.29
N VAL A 114 -2.21 -16.90 14.78
CA VAL A 114 -1.93 -16.78 13.33
C VAL A 114 -0.52 -17.20 12.94
N ALA A 115 0.45 -17.14 13.87
CA ALA A 115 1.84 -17.46 13.58
C ALA A 115 2.00 -18.94 13.16
N GLY A 116 2.71 -19.18 12.06
CA GLY A 116 2.96 -20.53 11.54
C GLY A 116 1.75 -21.21 10.86
N LYS A 117 0.56 -20.57 10.87
CA LYS A 117 -0.59 -21.06 10.10
C LYS A 117 -0.43 -20.74 8.62
N GLN A 118 -1.05 -21.57 7.79
CA GLN A 118 -1.14 -21.35 6.35
C GLN A 118 -2.49 -20.73 5.98
N HIS A 119 -2.52 -19.99 4.88
CA HIS A 119 -3.73 -19.45 4.26
C HIS A 119 -4.54 -18.56 5.21
N VAL A 120 -3.86 -17.77 6.04
CA VAL A 120 -4.48 -16.91 7.04
C VAL A 120 -5.31 -15.82 6.34
N LEU A 121 -6.54 -15.59 6.80
CA LEU A 121 -7.40 -14.56 6.26
C LEU A 121 -6.91 -13.16 6.67
N VAL A 122 -6.65 -12.30 5.68
CA VAL A 122 -6.04 -10.98 5.89
C VAL A 122 -6.83 -9.89 5.20
N ARG A 123 -6.96 -8.74 5.86
CA ARG A 123 -7.47 -7.49 5.28
C ARG A 123 -6.42 -6.38 5.36
N MET A 124 -5.99 -5.88 4.20
CA MET A 124 -5.22 -4.64 4.09
C MET A 124 -6.14 -3.42 4.00
N HIS A 125 -6.32 -2.74 5.13
CA HIS A 125 -7.19 -1.58 5.26
C HIS A 125 -6.39 -0.28 5.25
N SER A 126 -6.82 0.68 4.42
CA SER A 126 -6.29 2.05 4.45
C SER A 126 -7.22 2.88 5.32
N LYS A 127 -6.67 3.60 6.30
CA LYS A 127 -7.41 4.51 7.17
C LYS A 127 -8.33 5.43 6.39
N CYS A 128 -9.57 5.52 6.85
CA CYS A 128 -10.57 6.43 6.32
C CYS A 128 -11.41 6.98 7.47
N LEU A 129 -11.00 8.11 8.06
CA LEU A 129 -11.67 8.71 9.22
C LEU A 129 -13.18 8.89 9.00
N THR A 130 -13.55 9.45 7.85
CA THR A 130 -14.96 9.71 7.51
C THR A 130 -15.79 8.43 7.44
N GLY A 131 -15.26 7.34 6.88
CA GLY A 131 -15.99 6.08 6.76
C GLY A 131 -15.91 5.23 8.03
N ASP A 132 -14.71 5.06 8.56
CA ASP A 132 -14.41 4.11 9.65
C ASP A 132 -14.93 4.62 11.00
N VAL A 133 -14.86 5.93 11.25
CA VAL A 133 -15.25 6.53 12.55
C VAL A 133 -16.62 7.20 12.46
N PHE A 134 -16.87 8.01 11.43
CA PHE A 134 -18.11 8.79 11.32
C PHE A 134 -19.21 8.10 10.50
N GLY A 135 -18.97 6.90 9.96
CA GLY A 135 -19.99 6.15 9.23
C GLY A 135 -20.47 6.83 7.95
N SER A 136 -19.63 7.63 7.30
CA SER A 136 -19.97 8.34 6.07
C SER A 136 -20.50 7.40 5.00
N ALA A 137 -21.68 7.70 4.45
CA ALA A 137 -22.30 6.96 3.35
C ALA A 137 -21.64 7.25 1.99
N ARG A 138 -20.77 8.27 1.88
CA ARG A 138 -20.04 8.61 0.64
C ARG A 138 -19.02 7.54 0.25
N CYS A 139 -18.62 6.67 1.17
CA CYS A 139 -17.69 5.58 0.88
C CYS A 139 -18.09 4.30 1.63
N ASP A 140 -17.52 3.19 1.19
CA ASP A 140 -17.76 1.86 1.76
C ASP A 140 -16.70 1.45 2.80
N CYS A 141 -15.80 2.35 3.19
CA CYS A 141 -14.64 2.01 4.03
C CYS A 141 -15.03 1.46 5.40
N GLY A 142 -15.94 2.12 6.12
CA GLY A 142 -16.37 1.66 7.44
C GLY A 142 -17.08 0.32 7.37
N TRP A 143 -17.94 0.13 6.37
CA TRP A 143 -18.59 -1.16 6.12
C TRP A 143 -17.56 -2.26 5.84
N GLN A 144 -16.57 -1.99 4.97
CA GLN A 144 -15.52 -2.97 4.65
C GLN A 144 -14.67 -3.33 5.86
N LEU A 145 -14.33 -2.37 6.73
CA LEU A 145 -13.58 -2.65 7.96
C LEU A 145 -14.36 -3.60 8.87
N GLN A 146 -15.61 -3.25 9.18
CA GLN A 146 -16.46 -4.05 10.07
C GLN A 146 -16.76 -5.43 9.48
N SER A 147 -17.02 -5.52 8.18
CA SER A 147 -17.24 -6.80 7.49
C SER A 147 -15.98 -7.67 7.51
N ALA A 148 -14.79 -7.10 7.29
CA ALA A 148 -13.54 -7.85 7.41
C ALA A 148 -13.32 -8.39 8.83
N MET A 149 -13.54 -7.57 9.86
CA MET A 149 -13.44 -8.00 11.26
C MET A 149 -14.42 -9.14 11.56
N ARG A 150 -15.67 -9.05 11.10
CA ARG A 150 -16.67 -10.13 11.24
C ARG A 150 -16.23 -11.42 10.55
N MET A 151 -15.79 -11.34 9.29
CA MET A 151 -15.36 -12.51 8.52
C MET A 151 -14.15 -13.20 9.19
N ILE A 152 -13.18 -12.42 9.65
CA ILE A 152 -12.00 -12.92 10.37
C ILE A 152 -12.40 -13.59 11.69
N ALA A 153 -13.30 -12.98 12.46
CA ALA A 153 -13.78 -13.57 13.70
C ALA A 153 -14.53 -14.89 13.46
N SER A 154 -15.36 -14.96 12.41
CA SER A 154 -16.08 -16.17 12.01
C SER A 154 -15.14 -17.30 11.58
N GLU A 155 -13.99 -16.99 10.97
CA GLU A 155 -12.97 -18.00 10.65
C GLU A 155 -12.13 -18.45 11.87
N GLY A 156 -12.19 -17.71 12.97
CA GLY A 156 -11.46 -18.03 14.21
C GLY A 156 -9.97 -17.67 14.19
N ALA A 157 -9.41 -17.27 13.05
CA ALA A 157 -8.05 -16.76 12.95
C ALA A 157 -7.88 -15.78 11.77
N GLY A 158 -7.23 -14.64 11.99
CA GLY A 158 -6.94 -13.71 10.89
C GLY A 158 -6.40 -12.37 11.35
N VAL A 159 -6.08 -11.50 10.38
CA VAL A 159 -5.43 -10.21 10.63
C VAL A 159 -6.08 -9.09 9.80
N VAL A 160 -6.46 -7.99 10.46
CA VAL A 160 -6.68 -6.70 9.78
C VAL A 160 -5.44 -5.84 10.00
N VAL A 161 -4.75 -5.46 8.92
CA VAL A 161 -3.69 -4.45 9.00
C VAL A 161 -4.31 -3.11 8.62
N TYR A 162 -4.36 -2.20 9.58
CA TYR A 162 -4.88 -0.85 9.48
C TYR A 162 -3.72 0.13 9.28
N LEU A 163 -3.53 0.55 8.04
CA LEU A 163 -2.45 1.46 7.65
C LEU A 163 -2.93 2.92 7.73
N ASP A 164 -2.18 3.77 8.44
CA ASP A 164 -2.43 5.22 8.51
C ASP A 164 -1.97 5.92 7.22
N GLN A 165 -2.83 5.84 6.21
CA GLN A 165 -2.58 6.36 4.86
C GLN A 165 -3.88 6.97 4.29
N GLU A 166 -4.42 7.93 5.02
CA GLU A 166 -5.66 8.64 4.69
C GLU A 166 -5.62 9.27 3.29
N GLY A 167 -6.75 9.22 2.58
CA GLY A 167 -6.86 9.84 1.25
C GLY A 167 -5.91 9.27 0.19
N ARG A 168 -5.42 8.02 0.34
CA ARG A 168 -4.34 7.44 -0.48
C ARG A 168 -2.97 8.10 -0.27
N GLY A 169 -2.72 8.55 0.95
CA GLY A 169 -1.45 9.17 1.34
C GLY A 169 -1.40 10.69 1.15
N ILE A 170 -2.48 11.33 0.65
CA ILE A 170 -2.56 12.80 0.56
C ILE A 170 -3.02 13.44 1.88
N GLY A 171 -3.51 12.64 2.83
CA GLY A 171 -3.99 13.09 4.12
C GLY A 171 -5.46 13.54 4.13
N LEU A 172 -6.00 13.70 5.34
CA LEU A 172 -7.41 14.00 5.57
C LEU A 172 -7.83 15.34 4.96
N LEU A 173 -7.06 16.40 5.19
CA LEU A 173 -7.45 17.76 4.77
C LEU A 173 -7.54 17.87 3.25
N ASN A 174 -6.62 17.24 2.53
CA ASN A 174 -6.64 17.23 1.06
C ASN A 174 -7.79 16.38 0.50
N LYS A 175 -8.14 15.27 1.17
CA LYS A 175 -9.36 14.52 0.87
C LYS A 175 -10.62 15.37 1.05
N LEU A 176 -10.70 16.18 2.10
CA LEU A 176 -11.84 17.08 2.33
C LEU A 176 -11.92 18.18 1.27
N LYS A 177 -10.79 18.75 0.83
CA LYS A 177 -10.75 19.68 -0.31
C LYS A 177 -11.25 19.02 -1.60
N ALA A 178 -10.91 17.76 -1.83
CA ALA A 178 -11.45 17.01 -2.96
C ALA A 178 -12.97 16.82 -2.85
N TYR A 179 -13.52 16.62 -1.65
CA TYR A 179 -14.97 16.59 -1.43
C TYR A 179 -15.62 17.94 -1.68
N GLU A 180 -15.03 19.05 -1.23
CA GLU A 180 -15.53 20.40 -1.49
C GLU A 180 -15.65 20.67 -3.00
N LEU A 181 -14.64 20.27 -3.78
CA LEU A 181 -14.68 20.39 -5.24
C LEU A 181 -15.75 19.50 -5.89
N GLN A 182 -15.93 18.28 -5.38
CA GLN A 182 -16.97 17.37 -5.88
C GLN A 182 -18.38 17.89 -5.57
N ASP A 183 -18.59 18.42 -4.37
CA ASP A 183 -19.86 19.02 -3.94
C ASP A 183 -20.19 20.28 -4.77
N ALA A 184 -19.17 20.97 -5.28
CA ALA A 184 -19.30 22.06 -6.23
C ALA A 184 -19.51 21.62 -7.70
N GLY A 185 -19.60 20.30 -7.97
CA GLY A 185 -19.93 19.73 -9.27
C GLY A 185 -18.72 19.40 -10.17
N HIS A 186 -17.49 19.44 -9.67
CA HIS A 186 -16.31 19.04 -10.45
C HIS A 186 -16.15 17.50 -10.53
N ASP A 187 -15.66 16.98 -11.67
CA ASP A 187 -15.32 15.55 -11.76
C ASP A 187 -14.21 15.21 -10.76
N THR A 188 -14.35 14.05 -10.14
CA THR A 188 -13.37 13.38 -9.27
C THR A 188 -11.95 13.36 -9.82
N VAL A 189 -11.77 13.31 -11.15
CA VAL A 189 -10.45 13.34 -11.80
C VAL A 189 -9.89 14.75 -11.85
N GLU A 190 -10.67 15.74 -12.31
CA GLU A 190 -10.28 17.16 -12.31
C GLU A 190 -9.94 17.68 -10.91
N ALA A 191 -10.68 17.24 -9.89
CA ALA A 191 -10.41 17.60 -8.51
C ALA A 191 -9.05 17.09 -8.02
N ASN A 192 -8.67 15.86 -8.39
CA ASN A 192 -7.36 15.31 -8.03
C ASN A 192 -6.21 15.92 -8.84
N GLU A 193 -6.44 16.22 -10.13
CA GLU A 193 -5.47 16.90 -10.99
C GLU A 193 -5.22 18.34 -10.55
N LYS A 194 -6.27 19.10 -10.20
CA LYS A 194 -6.16 20.45 -9.62
C LYS A 194 -5.38 20.48 -8.31
N LEU A 195 -5.45 19.39 -7.54
CA LEU A 195 -4.72 19.24 -6.28
C LEU A 195 -3.29 18.70 -6.46
N GLY A 196 -2.90 18.31 -7.68
CA GLY A 196 -1.51 17.94 -8.03
C GLY A 196 -1.02 16.59 -7.49
N PHE A 197 -1.92 15.67 -7.15
CA PHE A 197 -1.55 14.39 -6.52
C PHE A 197 -1.36 13.25 -7.51
N LYS A 198 -0.33 12.43 -7.30
CA LYS A 198 -0.14 11.17 -8.04
C LYS A 198 -1.20 10.13 -7.64
N PRO A 199 -1.59 9.20 -8.53
CA PRO A 199 -2.78 8.36 -8.32
C PRO A 199 -2.73 7.41 -7.12
N ASP A 200 -1.53 7.03 -6.67
CA ASP A 200 -1.32 6.11 -5.56
C ASP A 200 0.07 6.24 -4.94
N LEU A 201 0.15 6.62 -3.66
CA LEU A 201 1.40 6.71 -2.88
C LEU A 201 1.43 5.70 -1.72
N ARG A 202 0.57 4.69 -1.74
CA ARG A 202 0.38 3.78 -0.61
C ARG A 202 1.55 2.83 -0.42
N ASN A 203 2.03 2.72 0.82
CA ASN A 203 3.18 1.90 1.23
C ASN A 203 2.76 0.48 1.62
N TYR A 204 2.39 -0.34 0.64
CA TYR A 204 2.01 -1.74 0.89
C TYR A 204 3.17 -2.61 1.40
N GLY A 205 4.42 -2.21 1.17
CA GLY A 205 5.60 -2.87 1.75
C GLY A 205 5.61 -2.89 3.28
N ILE A 206 5.14 -1.80 3.91
CA ILE A 206 5.01 -1.74 5.37
C ILE A 206 3.95 -2.72 5.87
N GLY A 207 2.81 -2.79 5.18
CA GLY A 207 1.77 -3.79 5.47
C GLY A 207 2.29 -5.23 5.36
N ALA A 208 3.10 -5.51 4.34
CA ALA A 208 3.74 -6.81 4.17
C ALA A 208 4.67 -7.17 5.33
N GLN A 209 5.52 -6.24 5.76
CA GLN A 209 6.43 -6.48 6.87
C GLN A 209 5.71 -6.68 8.20
N ILE A 210 4.58 -6.00 8.41
CA ILE A 210 3.71 -6.26 9.58
C ILE A 210 3.23 -7.71 9.56
N LEU A 211 2.75 -8.22 8.41
CA LEU A 211 2.29 -9.61 8.30
C LEU A 211 3.44 -10.62 8.51
N LEU A 212 4.63 -10.35 7.97
CA LEU A 212 5.82 -11.18 8.20
C LEU A 212 6.23 -11.20 9.67
N ASP A 213 6.21 -10.03 10.32
CA ASP A 213 6.49 -9.89 11.75
C ASP A 213 5.47 -10.67 12.62
N LEU A 214 4.22 -10.80 12.17
CA LEU A 214 3.21 -11.65 12.80
C LEU A 214 3.41 -13.15 12.54
N GLY A 215 4.42 -13.53 11.75
CA GLY A 215 4.78 -14.92 11.46
C GLY A 215 3.93 -15.56 10.37
N LEU A 216 3.35 -14.77 9.46
CA LEU A 216 2.58 -15.27 8.32
C LEU A 216 3.51 -15.53 7.13
N SER A 217 3.25 -16.64 6.41
CA SER A 217 3.95 -16.99 5.17
C SER A 217 3.01 -17.13 3.97
N SER A 218 1.74 -17.47 4.20
CA SER A 218 0.71 -17.56 3.16
C SER A 218 -0.63 -16.99 3.64
N ILE A 219 -1.30 -16.25 2.76
CA ILE A 219 -2.49 -15.45 3.10
C ILE A 219 -3.59 -15.55 2.04
N ARG A 220 -4.84 -15.45 2.52
CA ARG A 220 -6.02 -15.19 1.68
C ARG A 220 -6.45 -13.74 1.91
N VAL A 221 -6.53 -12.93 0.86
CA VAL A 221 -6.69 -11.47 1.03
C VAL A 221 -8.10 -11.00 0.69
N LEU A 222 -8.73 -10.30 1.63
CA LEU A 222 -10.00 -9.60 1.46
C LEU A 222 -9.80 -8.28 0.70
N THR A 223 -9.94 -8.28 -0.63
CA THR A 223 -9.77 -7.09 -1.47
C THR A 223 -10.59 -7.14 -2.76
N ASN A 224 -11.15 -5.98 -3.13
CA ASN A 224 -11.76 -5.76 -4.45
C ASN A 224 -10.79 -5.07 -5.42
N ASN A 225 -9.60 -4.68 -4.97
CA ASN A 225 -8.63 -3.97 -5.79
C ASN A 225 -7.43 -4.90 -6.09
N PRO A 226 -7.22 -5.30 -7.35
CA PRO A 226 -6.10 -6.15 -7.74
C PRO A 226 -4.73 -5.46 -7.58
N MET A 227 -4.67 -4.13 -7.72
CA MET A 227 -3.45 -3.34 -7.57
C MET A 227 -2.93 -3.31 -6.13
N LYS A 228 -3.79 -3.54 -5.12
CA LYS A 228 -3.37 -3.64 -3.70
C LYS A 228 -2.40 -4.78 -3.42
N LEU A 229 -2.31 -5.74 -4.33
CA LEU A 229 -1.56 -6.98 -4.13
C LEU A 229 -0.24 -7.00 -4.90
N VAL A 230 -0.06 -6.07 -5.84
CA VAL A 230 1.17 -5.96 -6.63
C VAL A 230 2.32 -5.60 -5.69
N GLY A 231 3.28 -6.50 -5.55
CA GLY A 231 4.46 -6.35 -4.70
C GLY A 231 4.47 -7.25 -3.47
N LEU A 232 3.32 -7.74 -2.98
CA LEU A 232 3.25 -8.57 -1.77
C LEU A 232 4.02 -9.90 -1.90
N GLU A 233 3.92 -10.55 -3.06
CA GLU A 233 4.62 -11.80 -3.39
C GLU A 233 6.15 -11.65 -3.35
N GLY A 234 6.66 -10.43 -3.60
CA GLY A 234 8.08 -10.11 -3.53
C GLY A 234 8.66 -10.14 -2.11
N TYR A 235 7.82 -10.18 -1.08
CA TYR A 235 8.23 -10.16 0.33
C TYR A 235 8.23 -11.54 1.00
N GLY A 236 8.07 -12.62 0.23
CA GLY A 236 7.98 -13.97 0.81
C GLY A 236 6.64 -14.26 1.50
N LEU A 237 5.61 -13.47 1.17
CA LEU A 237 4.21 -13.75 1.50
C LEU A 237 3.52 -14.31 0.26
N GLU A 238 3.08 -15.55 0.33
CA GLU A 238 2.30 -16.19 -0.74
C GLU A 238 0.83 -15.76 -0.64
N ILE A 239 0.29 -15.16 -1.71
CA ILE A 239 -1.14 -14.88 -1.81
C ILE A 239 -1.81 -16.08 -2.47
N VAL A 240 -2.48 -16.90 -1.67
CA VAL A 240 -3.11 -18.14 -2.15
C VAL A 240 -4.51 -17.93 -2.70
N GLU A 241 -5.21 -16.89 -2.24
CA GLU A 241 -6.58 -16.59 -2.68
C GLU A 241 -6.89 -15.10 -2.52
N ARG A 242 -7.78 -14.61 -3.38
CA ARG A 242 -8.37 -13.27 -3.29
C ARG A 242 -9.86 -13.43 -3.05
N LEU A 243 -10.33 -12.91 -1.93
CA LEU A 243 -11.73 -12.98 -1.53
C LEU A 243 -12.37 -11.60 -1.68
N PRO A 244 -13.51 -11.49 -2.39
CA PRO A 244 -14.21 -10.23 -2.53
C PRO A 244 -14.84 -9.77 -1.21
N ILE A 245 -14.99 -8.45 -1.05
CA ILE A 245 -15.66 -7.81 0.08
C ILE A 245 -16.53 -6.66 -0.44
N VAL A 246 -17.64 -7.02 -1.05
CA VAL A 246 -18.48 -6.11 -1.84
C VAL A 246 -19.68 -5.65 -1.00
N PRO A 247 -19.87 -4.33 -0.80
CA PRO A 247 -21.07 -3.80 -0.15
C PRO A 247 -22.29 -3.90 -1.08
N ALA A 248 -23.50 -3.88 -0.52
CA ALA A 248 -24.68 -3.54 -1.29
C ALA A 248 -24.57 -2.09 -1.81
N SER A 249 -24.99 -1.83 -3.05
CA SER A 249 -25.04 -0.47 -3.60
C SER A 249 -26.16 0.34 -2.96
N SER A 250 -25.93 1.64 -2.81
CA SER A 250 -26.92 2.65 -2.39
C SER A 250 -26.82 3.86 -3.31
N ASP A 251 -27.84 4.71 -3.34
CA ASP A 251 -27.83 5.87 -4.25
C ASP A 251 -26.70 6.86 -3.94
N GLU A 252 -26.32 7.01 -2.66
CA GLU A 252 -25.25 7.91 -2.21
C GLU A 252 -23.83 7.42 -2.61
N ASN A 253 -23.60 6.10 -2.64
CA ASN A 253 -22.27 5.53 -2.91
C ASN A 253 -22.10 5.00 -4.34
N ARG A 254 -23.15 5.01 -5.16
CA ARG A 254 -23.16 4.46 -6.52
C ARG A 254 -22.06 5.07 -7.38
N ALA A 255 -22.02 6.40 -7.49
CA ALA A 255 -21.01 7.11 -8.27
C ALA A 255 -19.58 6.82 -7.79
N TYR A 256 -19.37 6.69 -6.48
CA TYR A 256 -18.08 6.34 -5.90
C TYR A 256 -17.65 4.90 -6.25
N LEU A 257 -18.57 3.95 -6.19
CA LEU A 257 -18.33 2.55 -6.58
C LEU A 257 -18.09 2.42 -8.09
N ASP A 258 -18.81 3.16 -8.92
CA ASP A 258 -18.60 3.22 -10.37
C ASP A 258 -17.21 3.76 -10.71
N VAL A 259 -16.77 4.86 -10.08
CA VAL A 259 -15.39 5.37 -10.25
C VAL A 259 -14.34 4.32 -9.86
N LYS A 260 -14.57 3.55 -8.78
CA LYS A 260 -13.68 2.46 -8.38
C LYS A 260 -13.59 1.36 -9.43
N ARG A 261 -14.73 0.95 -10.01
CA ARG A 261 -14.79 -0.07 -11.05
C ARG A 261 -14.13 0.43 -12.34
N ASP A 262 -14.60 1.56 -12.85
CA ASP A 262 -14.32 2.02 -14.20
C ASP A 262 -12.96 2.70 -14.34
N LYS A 263 -12.56 3.50 -13.34
CA LYS A 263 -11.33 4.31 -13.40
C LYS A 263 -10.17 3.72 -12.59
N LEU A 264 -10.44 2.81 -11.63
CA LEU A 264 -9.42 2.32 -10.68
C LEU A 264 -9.24 0.80 -10.70
N GLY A 265 -9.93 0.11 -11.61
CA GLY A 265 -9.77 -1.33 -11.86
C GLY A 265 -10.23 -2.22 -10.69
N HIS A 266 -11.15 -1.75 -9.84
CA HIS A 266 -11.71 -2.59 -8.80
C HIS A 266 -12.69 -3.63 -9.39
N PHE A 267 -12.60 -4.88 -8.94
CA PHE A 267 -13.57 -5.92 -9.22
C PHE A 267 -14.79 -5.73 -8.32
N LEU A 268 -15.75 -4.93 -8.80
CA LEU A 268 -17.06 -4.75 -8.18
C LEU A 268 -18.09 -5.32 -9.16
N THR A 269 -18.62 -6.50 -8.86
CA THR A 269 -19.78 -7.07 -9.57
C THR A 269 -21.05 -6.54 -8.92
N HIS A 270 -21.92 -5.90 -9.71
CA HIS A 270 -23.26 -5.52 -9.28
C HIS A 270 -24.25 -6.65 -9.52
#